data_AF-A0A9D8X1K9-F1
#
_entry.id   AF-A0A9D8X1K9-F1
#
_cell.length_a   1.000
_cell.length_b   1.000
_cell.length_c   1.000
_cell.angle_alpha   90.00
_cell.angle_beta   90.00
_cell.angle_gamma   90.00
#
_symmetry.space_group_name_H-M   'P 1'
#
loop_
_entity.id
_entity.type
_entity.pdbx_description
1 polymer ?
#
loop_
_entity_poly.entity_id
_entity_poly.type
_entity_poly.pdbx_seq_one_letter_code
_entity_poly.pdbx_strand_id
1 'polypeptide(L)'
;MASLKESFSKGLTAINVKTNSFMEESKCKTYISTLEKEIQTLKMNIGEIVYGKTITGESYEDAVMEIVHEITGKYEEIEQQKKAIEQLAAEQKQILGTAQSVESVKVCPKCGAQSAGIYKFCSKCGSPLG
;
A
#
# COMPACT_ATOMS: atom_id res chain seq x y z
N MET A 1 31.29 -15.26 -17.69
CA MET A 1 30.18 -16.09 -17.13
C MET A 1 29.75 -15.68 -15.72
N ALA A 2 30.44 -14.77 -15.02
CA ALA A 2 30.07 -14.35 -13.66
C ALA A 2 28.78 -13.50 -13.57
N SER A 3 28.42 -12.77 -14.63
CA SER A 3 27.29 -11.83 -14.63
C SER A 3 25.90 -12.48 -14.65
N LEU A 4 25.74 -13.67 -15.25
CA LEU A 4 24.44 -14.36 -15.28
C LEU A 4 24.05 -14.92 -13.90
N LYS A 5 25.01 -15.48 -13.16
CA LYS A 5 24.78 -16.06 -11.84
C LYS A 5 24.40 -15.00 -10.81
N GLU A 6 25.02 -13.83 -10.88
CA GLU A 6 24.65 -12.66 -10.05
C GLU A 6 23.28 -12.08 -10.42
N SER A 7 22.95 -12.01 -11.71
CA SER A 7 21.64 -11.51 -12.15
C SER A 7 20.50 -12.44 -11.73
N PHE A 8 20.74 -13.75 -11.80
CA PHE A 8 19.79 -14.77 -11.36
C PHE A 8 19.59 -14.78 -9.84
N SER A 9 20.65 -14.68 -9.04
CA SER A 9 20.54 -14.62 -7.58
C SER A 9 19.79 -13.37 -7.12
N LYS A 10 20.04 -12.20 -7.74
CA LYS A 10 19.29 -10.97 -7.49
C LYS A 10 17.80 -11.11 -7.81
N GLY A 11 17.45 -11.80 -8.90
CA GLY A 11 16.06 -12.09 -9.26
C GLY A 11 15.33 -12.95 -8.22
N LEU A 12 15.98 -13.98 -7.69
CA LEU A 12 15.41 -14.81 -6.63
C LEU A 12 15.21 -14.04 -5.31
N THR A 13 16.19 -13.22 -4.91
CA THR A 13 16.07 -12.37 -3.72
C THR A 13 14.98 -11.32 -3.87
N ALA A 14 14.86 -10.69 -5.04
CA ALA A 14 13.82 -9.70 -5.36
C ALA A 14 12.40 -10.28 -5.27
N ILE A 15 12.19 -11.49 -5.81
CA ILE A 15 10.89 -12.18 -5.73
C ILE A 15 10.55 -12.50 -4.27
N ASN A 16 11.50 -13.02 -3.50
CA ASN A 16 11.27 -13.36 -2.10
C ASN A 16 10.91 -12.13 -1.25
N VAL A 17 11.64 -11.02 -1.42
CA VAL A 17 11.37 -9.76 -0.72
C VAL A 17 10.00 -9.20 -1.10
N LYS A 18 9.65 -9.21 -2.39
CA LYS A 18 8.35 -8.71 -2.88
C LYS A 18 7.18 -9.51 -2.33
N THR A 19 7.27 -10.83 -2.30
CA THR A 19 6.22 -11.70 -1.75
C THR A 19 6.01 -11.47 -0.26
N ASN A 20 7.10 -11.42 0.53
CA ASN A 20 7.02 -11.17 1.98
C ASN A 20 6.43 -9.79 2.27
N SER A 21 6.92 -8.74 1.61
CA SER A 21 6.44 -7.38 1.84
C SER A 21 4.97 -7.18 1.43
N PHE A 22 4.53 -7.83 0.34
CA PHE A 22 3.11 -7.84 -0.03
C PHE A 22 2.22 -8.50 1.03
N MET A 23 2.68 -9.60 1.64
CA MET A 23 1.95 -10.28 2.71
C MET A 23 1.85 -9.41 3.96
N GLU A 24 2.93 -8.71 4.34
CA GLU A 24 2.92 -7.79 5.47
C GLU A 24 2.01 -6.58 5.22
N GLU A 25 2.10 -5.96 4.05
CA GLU A 25 1.19 -4.88 3.63
C GLU A 25 -0.27 -5.33 3.69
N SER A 26 -0.58 -6.55 3.24
CA SER A 26 -1.94 -7.11 3.27
C SER A 26 -2.45 -7.34 4.70
N LYS A 27 -1.56 -7.77 5.62
CA LYS A 27 -1.90 -7.90 7.06
C LYS A 27 -2.19 -6.53 7.67
N CYS A 28 -1.34 -5.54 7.43
CA CYS A 28 -1.56 -4.16 7.90
C CYS A 28 -2.88 -3.59 7.38
N LYS A 29 -3.18 -3.76 6.10
CA LYS A 29 -4.45 -3.31 5.50
C LYS A 29 -5.67 -4.00 6.12
N THR A 30 -5.58 -5.31 6.35
CA THR A 30 -6.67 -6.05 7.01
C THR A 30 -6.88 -5.55 8.43
N TYR A 31 -5.80 -5.33 9.18
CA TYR A 31 -5.88 -4.79 10.53
C TYR A 31 -6.47 -3.38 10.57
N ILE A 32 -6.06 -2.49 9.66
CA ILE A 32 -6.67 -1.16 9.48
C ILE A 32 -8.17 -1.28 9.24
N SER A 33 -8.60 -2.18 8.33
CA SER A 33 -10.03 -2.37 8.05
C SER A 33 -10.82 -2.87 9.26
N THR A 34 -10.22 -3.71 10.10
CA THR A 34 -10.81 -4.14 11.37
C THR A 34 -10.97 -2.97 12.32
N LEU A 35 -9.90 -2.18 12.55
CA LEU A 35 -9.95 -1.00 13.42
C LEU A 35 -10.97 0.04 12.93
N GLU A 36 -11.07 0.26 11.62
CA GLU A 36 -12.07 1.16 11.03
C GLU A 36 -13.51 0.72 11.32
N LYS A 37 -13.78 -0.60 11.26
CA LYS A 37 -15.10 -1.16 11.62
C LYS A 37 -15.37 -1.02 13.11
N GLU A 38 -14.38 -1.30 13.96
CA GLU A 38 -14.51 -1.12 15.41
C GLU A 38 -14.80 0.34 15.77
N ILE A 39 -14.08 1.29 15.17
CA ILE A 39 -14.33 2.73 15.34
C ILE A 39 -15.76 3.08 14.91
N GLN A 40 -16.26 2.51 13.81
CA GLN A 40 -17.64 2.73 13.38
C GLN A 40 -18.64 2.22 14.42
N THR A 41 -18.43 1.02 14.96
CA THR A 41 -19.28 0.46 16.03
C THR A 41 -19.24 1.33 17.28
N LEU A 42 -18.06 1.77 17.73
CA LEU A 42 -17.92 2.65 18.89
C LEU A 42 -18.65 3.99 18.68
N LYS A 43 -18.58 4.58 17.49
CA LYS A 43 -19.34 5.79 17.15
C LYS A 43 -20.86 5.57 17.20
N MET A 44 -21.34 4.40 16.77
CA MET A 44 -22.76 4.04 16.90
C MET A 44 -23.16 3.87 18.36
N ASN A 45 -22.33 3.22 19.18
CA ASN A 45 -22.56 3.03 20.61
C ASN A 45 -22.65 4.37 21.36
N ILE A 46 -21.83 5.37 20.98
CA ILE A 46 -21.97 6.74 21.51
C ILE A 46 -23.40 7.26 21.25
N GLY A 47 -23.90 7.10 20.03
CA GLY A 47 -25.25 7.53 19.67
C GLY A 47 -26.33 6.85 20.50
N GLU A 48 -26.20 5.54 20.72
CA GLU A 48 -27.13 4.77 21.57
C GLU A 48 -27.09 5.25 23.03
N ILE A 49 -25.91 5.47 23.59
CA ILE A 49 -25.72 5.96 24.97
C ILE A 49 -26.32 7.36 25.13
N VAL A 50 -25.99 8.28 24.22
CA VAL A 50 -26.49 9.66 24.26
C VAL A 50 -28.01 9.66 24.17
N TYR A 51 -28.59 8.93 23.22
CA TYR A 51 -30.04 8.85 23.07
C TYR A 51 -30.70 8.26 24.31
N GLY A 52 -30.22 7.10 24.77
CA GLY A 52 -30.78 6.39 25.93
C GLY A 52 -30.72 7.22 27.22
N LYS A 53 -29.62 7.93 27.45
CA LYS A 53 -29.46 8.77 28.64
C LYS A 53 -30.20 10.10 28.55
N THR A 54 -30.35 10.64 27.33
CA THR A 54 -31.15 11.87 27.13
C THR A 54 -32.62 11.63 27.46
N ILE A 55 -33.19 10.47 27.09
CA ILE A 55 -34.60 10.16 27.39
C ILE A 55 -34.84 9.84 28.87
N THR A 56 -33.82 9.38 29.60
CA THR A 56 -33.88 9.14 31.05
C THR A 56 -33.52 10.38 31.87
N GLY A 57 -32.96 11.41 31.24
CA GLY A 57 -32.48 12.63 31.92
C GLY A 57 -31.15 12.44 32.65
N GLU A 58 -30.37 11.42 32.28
CA GLU A 58 -29.09 11.09 32.87
C GLU A 58 -27.91 11.72 32.12
N SER A 59 -26.83 12.00 32.85
CA SER A 59 -25.57 12.46 32.27
C SER A 59 -24.85 11.31 31.53
N TYR A 60 -24.30 11.63 30.36
CA TYR A 60 -23.60 10.69 29.48
C TYR A 60 -22.15 11.06 29.20
N GLU A 61 -21.70 12.23 29.65
CA GLU A 61 -20.41 12.83 29.30
C GLU A 61 -19.24 11.90 29.62
N ASP A 62 -19.20 11.31 30.82
CA ASP A 62 -18.13 10.41 31.25
C ASP A 62 -18.06 9.15 30.37
N ALA A 63 -19.22 8.54 30.10
CA ALA A 63 -19.32 7.34 29.28
C ALA A 63 -18.91 7.60 27.83
N VAL A 64 -19.27 8.77 27.29
CA VAL A 64 -18.87 9.16 25.93
C VAL A 64 -17.37 9.49 25.89
N MET A 65 -16.82 10.14 26.91
CA MET A 65 -15.40 10.49 26.98
C MET A 65 -14.51 9.24 26.94
N GLU A 66 -14.88 8.18 27.66
CA GLU A 66 -14.17 6.90 27.64
C GLU A 66 -14.13 6.30 26.23
N ILE A 67 -15.27 6.27 25.54
CA ILE A 67 -15.36 5.74 24.17
C ILE A 67 -14.57 6.61 23.19
N VAL A 68 -14.60 7.94 23.35
CA VAL A 68 -13.82 8.86 22.51
C VAL A 68 -12.32 8.64 22.71
N HIS A 69 -11.87 8.36 23.93
CA HIS A 69 -10.48 8.02 24.20
C HIS A 69 -10.07 6.72 23.49
N GLU A 70 -10.91 5.68 23.55
CA GLU A 70 -10.68 4.43 22.83
C GLU A 70 -10.61 4.63 21.31
N ILE A 71 -11.55 5.39 20.74
CA ILE A 71 -11.55 5.74 19.30
C ILE A 71 -10.25 6.46 18.92
N THR A 72 -9.77 7.37 19.77
CA THR A 72 -8.53 8.12 19.53
C THR A 72 -7.33 7.18 19.47
N GLY A 73 -7.21 6.26 20.44
CA GLY A 73 -6.14 5.24 20.42
C GLY A 73 -6.18 4.37 19.16
N LYS A 74 -7.37 3.94 18.72
CA LYS A 74 -7.52 3.17 17.47
C LYS A 74 -7.10 3.97 16.23
N TYR A 75 -7.34 5.29 16.20
CA TYR A 75 -6.85 6.14 15.11
C TYR A 75 -5.32 6.26 15.10
N GLU A 76 -4.69 6.36 16.27
CA GLU A 76 -3.22 6.35 16.38
C GLU A 76 -2.63 5.02 15.88
N GLU A 77 -3.25 3.89 16.23
CA GLU A 77 -2.85 2.57 15.70
C GLU A 77 -2.98 2.51 14.16
N ILE A 78 -4.07 3.03 13.58
CA ILE A 78 -4.23 3.11 12.12
C ILE A 78 -3.11 3.94 11.51
N GLU A 79 -2.71 5.06 12.11
CA GLU A 79 -1.62 5.89 11.62
C GLU A 79 -0.28 5.16 11.66
N GLN A 80 -0.01 4.42 12.73
CA GLN A 80 1.20 3.59 12.86
C GLN A 80 1.27 2.51 11.76
N GLN A 81 0.14 1.84 11.48
CA GLN A 81 0.07 0.82 10.42
C GLN A 81 0.24 1.44 9.02
N LYS A 82 -0.31 2.63 8.78
CA LYS A 82 -0.09 3.36 7.52
C LYS A 82 1.39 3.71 7.33
N LYS A 83 2.07 4.19 8.37
CA LYS A 83 3.52 4.44 8.33
C LYS A 83 4.32 3.17 8.06
N ALA A 84 3.94 2.05 8.65
CA ALA A 84 4.59 0.76 8.38
C ALA A 84 4.45 0.34 6.91
N ILE A 85 3.26 0.51 6.30
CA ILE A 85 3.04 0.25 4.87
C ILE A 85 3.91 1.16 3.99
N GLU A 86 4.02 2.44 4.33
CA GLU A 86 4.86 3.39 3.60
C GLU A 86 6.35 3.03 3.68
N GLN A 87 6.82 2.60 4.86
CA GLN A 87 8.19 2.13 5.06
C GLN A 87 8.48 0.87 4.25
N LEU A 88 7.58 -0.12 4.30
CA LEU A 88 7.68 -1.34 3.48
C LEU A 88 7.75 -1.00 1.98
N ALA A 89 6.95 -0.04 1.52
CA ALA A 89 7.00 0.41 0.13
C ALA A 89 8.31 1.14 -0.22
N ALA A 90 8.89 1.90 0.71
CA ALA A 90 10.18 2.57 0.52
C ALA A 90 11.35 1.56 0.51
N GLU A 91 11.35 0.59 1.41
CA GLU A 91 12.34 -0.49 1.46
C GLU A 91 12.32 -1.33 0.19
N GLN A 92 11.13 -1.68 -0.32
CA GLN A 92 10.98 -2.34 -1.61
C GLN A 92 11.66 -1.54 -2.74
N LYS A 93 11.46 -0.21 -2.80
CA LYS A 93 12.07 0.65 -3.82
C LYS A 93 13.61 0.70 -3.70
N GLN A 94 14.14 0.65 -2.48
CA GLN A 94 15.59 0.68 -2.24
C GLN A 94 16.25 -0.67 -2.57
N ILE A 95 15.64 -1.79 -2.21
CA ILE A 95 16.17 -3.15 -2.45
C ILE A 95 16.08 -3.51 -3.93
N LEU A 96 15.00 -3.13 -4.59
CA LEU A 96 14.78 -3.37 -6.02
C LEU A 96 15.46 -2.33 -6.92
N GLY A 97 16.18 -1.37 -6.33
CA GLY A 97 17.06 -0.39 -6.96
C GLY A 97 16.66 -0.02 -8.38
N THR A 98 15.75 0.95 -8.54
CA THR A 98 15.46 1.65 -9.80
C THR A 98 15.51 0.73 -11.04
N ALA A 99 14.79 -0.39 -11.01
CA ALA A 99 14.46 -1.14 -12.23
C ALA A 99 13.54 -0.33 -13.18
N GLN A 100 13.24 0.92 -12.85
CA GLN A 100 13.01 1.97 -13.84
C GLN A 100 14.36 2.51 -14.31
N SER A 101 15.12 1.70 -15.06
CA SER A 101 15.96 2.30 -16.08
C SER A 101 15.05 3.26 -16.85
N VAL A 102 15.45 4.52 -16.95
CA VAL A 102 14.79 5.54 -17.76
C VAL A 102 14.69 4.94 -19.17
N GLU A 103 13.58 4.28 -19.47
CA GLU A 103 13.35 3.65 -20.76
C GLU A 103 13.15 4.82 -21.70
N SER A 104 14.21 5.17 -22.42
CA SER A 104 14.13 6.11 -23.53
C SER A 104 13.09 5.55 -24.51
N VAL A 105 11.86 6.05 -24.46
CA VAL A 105 10.78 5.57 -25.32
C VAL A 105 11.16 5.89 -26.76
N LYS A 106 11.35 4.85 -27.58
CA LYS A 106 11.56 4.99 -29.02
C LYS A 106 10.19 4.97 -29.70
N VAL A 107 9.96 5.94 -30.59
CA VAL A 107 8.76 5.98 -31.43
C VAL A 107 9.06 5.28 -32.75
N CYS A 108 8.22 4.32 -33.13
CA CYS A 108 8.38 3.62 -34.39
C CYS A 108 8.14 4.56 -35.58
N PRO A 109 9.11 4.72 -36.50
CA PRO A 109 8.94 5.60 -37.66
C PRO A 109 7.90 5.08 -38.66
N LYS A 110 7.56 3.77 -38.63
CA LYS A 110 6.63 3.16 -39.59
C LYS A 110 5.17 3.21 -39.14
N CYS A 111 4.90 2.98 -37.86
CA CYS A 111 3.52 2.85 -37.36
C CYS A 111 3.18 3.80 -36.20
N GLY A 112 4.13 4.62 -35.74
CA GLY A 112 3.94 5.57 -34.65
C GLY A 112 3.83 4.93 -33.26
N ALA A 113 3.95 3.61 -33.13
CA ALA A 113 3.87 2.95 -31.84
C ALA A 113 5.07 3.31 -30.95
N GLN A 114 4.79 3.60 -29.69
CA GLN A 114 5.80 3.82 -28.66
C GLN A 114 6.29 2.47 -28.14
N SER A 115 7.60 2.30 -28.03
CA SER A 115 8.22 1.07 -27.51
C SER A 115 9.36 1.44 -26.57
N ALA A 116 9.55 0.67 -25.51
CA ALA A 116 10.67 0.87 -24.59
C ALA A 116 12.00 0.82 -25.36
N GLY A 117 12.96 1.67 -24.97
CA GLY A 117 14.22 1.85 -25.70
C GLY A 117 15.12 0.61 -25.79
N ILE A 118 14.82 -0.41 -24.99
CA ILE A 118 15.48 -1.72 -24.99
C ILE A 118 15.12 -2.57 -26.21
N TYR A 119 14.00 -2.29 -26.89
CA TYR A 119 13.53 -3.10 -28.02
C TYR A 119 14.20 -2.68 -29.33
N LYS A 120 14.81 -3.64 -30.03
CA LYS A 120 15.40 -3.45 -31.37
C LYS A 120 14.35 -3.40 -32.49
N PHE A 121 13.14 -3.91 -32.22
CA PHE A 121 12.05 -4.01 -33.18
C PHE A 121 10.74 -3.54 -32.55
N CYS A 122 9.86 -2.95 -33.37
CA CYS A 122 8.56 -2.49 -32.93
C CYS A 122 7.65 -3.67 -32.56
N SER A 123 7.09 -3.64 -31.36
CA SER A 123 6.15 -4.66 -30.86
C SER A 123 4.83 -4.73 -31.65
N LYS A 124 4.47 -3.66 -32.38
CA LYS A 124 3.22 -3.60 -33.15
C LYS A 124 3.39 -4.04 -34.61
N CYS A 125 4.49 -3.65 -35.26
CA CYS A 125 4.65 -3.84 -36.71
C CYS A 125 5.96 -4.51 -37.12
N GLY A 126 6.78 -4.97 -36.16
CA GLY A 126 8.02 -5.73 -36.39
C GLY A 126 9.15 -4.94 -37.06
N SER A 127 8.98 -3.64 -37.30
CA SER A 127 9.99 -2.83 -38.00
C SER A 127 11.13 -2.43 -37.07
N PRO A 128 12.37 -2.36 -37.57
CA PRO A 128 13.53 -2.03 -36.74
C PRO A 128 13.38 -0.62 -36.14
N LEU A 129 13.60 -0.53 -34.83
CA LEU A 129 13.68 0.73 -34.10
C LEU A 129 15.16 1.09 -34.05
N GLY A 130 15.58 2.01 -34.94
CA GLY A 130 16.98 2.44 -35.11
C GLY A 130 17.71 2.76 -33.81
#